data_AF-A0A9X1UJH7-F1
#
_entry.id   AF-A0A9X1UJH7-F1
#
_cell.length_a   1.000
_cell.length_b   1.000
_cell.length_c   1.000
_cell.angle_alpha   90.00
_cell.angle_beta   90.00
_cell.angle_gamma   90.00
#
_symmetry.space_group_name_H-M   'P 1'
#
loop_
_entity.id
_entity.type
_entity.pdbx_description
1 polymer ?
#
loop_
_entity_poly.entity_id
_entity_poly.type
_entity_poly.pdbx_seq_one_letter_code
_entity_poly.pdbx_strand_id
1 'polypeptide(L)'
;MIMLEGADYSFFRRFEYEEGEAPEYLQRDYGITINSGTNLGKVLYEDFEFADSDSSPGIQVADLVAGGVRRLLRGGFDQPEDIATALGRIMLQREHNAPPISLVSLDQTGRVVQPVSRLLRMMGAYTRPMLLGIA
;
A
#
# COMPACT_ATOMS: atom_id res chain seq x y z
N MET A 1 2.77 10.00 -12.15
CA MET A 1 3.90 9.57 -11.30
C MET A 1 4.43 10.80 -10.60
N ILE A 2 4.66 10.77 -9.28
CA ILE A 2 5.35 11.87 -8.59
C ILE A 2 6.83 11.74 -8.97
N MET A 3 7.35 12.71 -9.72
CA MET A 3 8.76 12.75 -10.12
C MET A 3 9.50 13.70 -9.19
N LEU A 4 10.54 13.21 -8.53
CA LEU A 4 11.46 14.07 -7.78
C LEU A 4 12.30 14.89 -8.76
N GLU A 5 12.27 16.21 -8.60
CA GLU A 5 13.10 17.14 -9.36
C GLU A 5 14.59 16.87 -9.10
N GLY A 6 15.39 16.74 -10.16
CA GLY A 6 16.83 16.46 -10.08
C GLY A 6 17.24 14.99 -9.97
N ALA A 7 16.29 14.04 -9.90
CA ALA A 7 16.59 12.61 -9.92
C ALA A 7 16.77 12.08 -11.36
N ASP A 8 17.66 11.10 -11.53
CA ASP A 8 17.90 10.42 -12.81
C ASP A 8 16.98 9.20 -12.96
N TYR A 9 16.07 9.27 -13.93
CA TYR A 9 15.12 8.20 -14.27
C TYR A 9 15.48 7.50 -15.59
N SER A 10 16.70 7.65 -16.09
CA SER A 10 17.15 7.01 -17.33
C SER A 10 16.91 5.50 -17.33
N PHE A 11 17.12 4.83 -16.19
CA PHE A 11 16.83 3.40 -15.98
C PHE A 11 15.34 3.06 -16.06
N PHE A 12 14.45 4.03 -15.82
CA PHE A 12 13.01 3.84 -15.82
C PHE A 12 12.41 3.83 -17.23
N ARG A 13 13.13 4.35 -18.24
CA ARG A 13 12.67 4.38 -19.64
C ARG A 13 12.27 3.02 -20.18
N ARG A 14 12.92 1.95 -19.74
CA ARG A 14 12.61 0.57 -20.19
C ARG A 14 11.18 0.13 -19.87
N PHE A 15 10.51 0.84 -18.95
CA PHE A 15 9.16 0.58 -18.52
C PHE A 15 8.13 1.49 -19.18
N GLU A 16 8.52 2.44 -20.01
CA GLU A 16 7.58 3.25 -20.79
C GLU A 16 7.07 2.41 -21.97
N TYR A 17 5.80 2.59 -22.35
CA TYR A 17 5.29 2.01 -23.59
C TYR A 17 5.95 2.72 -24.77
N GLU A 18 6.58 1.96 -25.67
CA GLU A 18 6.99 2.46 -26.97
C GLU A 18 5.75 2.73 -27.85
N GLU A 19 5.94 3.50 -28.92
CA GLU A 19 4.84 3.81 -29.85
C GLU A 19 4.25 2.52 -30.44
N GLY A 20 2.95 2.31 -30.22
CA GLY A 20 2.23 1.11 -30.66
C GLY A 20 2.28 -0.08 -29.70
N GLU A 21 3.02 -0.02 -28.58
CA GLU A 21 3.04 -1.10 -27.58
C GLU A 21 1.97 -0.95 -26.49
N ALA A 22 1.26 0.17 -26.46
CA ALA A 22 0.20 0.40 -25.47
C ALA A 22 -0.95 -0.62 -25.64
N PRO A 23 -1.58 -1.09 -24.55
CA PRO A 23 -2.60 -2.13 -24.64
C PRO A 23 -3.85 -1.67 -25.40
N GLU A 24 -4.17 -2.38 -26.49
CA GLU A 24 -5.29 -2.04 -27.38
C GLU A 24 -6.66 -2.08 -26.68
N TYR A 25 -6.79 -2.88 -25.62
CA TYR A 25 -8.05 -3.03 -24.87
C TYR A 25 -8.51 -1.71 -24.24
N LEU A 26 -7.58 -0.81 -23.91
CA LEU A 26 -7.92 0.50 -23.34
C LEU A 26 -8.69 1.37 -24.35
N GLN A 27 -8.26 1.35 -25.61
CA GLN A 27 -8.97 2.05 -26.68
C GLN A 27 -10.24 1.29 -27.08
N ARG A 28 -10.16 -0.03 -27.25
CA ARG A 28 -11.28 -0.86 -27.74
C ARG A 28 -12.46 -0.89 -26.76
N ASP A 29 -12.19 -1.12 -25.48
CA ASP A 29 -13.21 -1.41 -24.48
C ASP A 29 -13.61 -0.16 -23.68
N TYR A 30 -12.72 0.83 -23.59
CA TYR A 30 -12.92 2.03 -22.78
C TYR A 30 -12.80 3.35 -23.55
N GLY A 31 -12.41 3.33 -24.84
CA GLY A 31 -12.22 4.54 -25.64
C GLY A 31 -11.05 5.42 -25.20
N ILE A 32 -10.11 4.87 -24.41
CA ILE A 32 -8.98 5.60 -23.84
C ILE A 32 -7.77 5.49 -24.78
N THR A 33 -7.35 6.62 -25.35
CA THR A 33 -6.13 6.70 -26.17
C THR A 33 -4.92 6.97 -25.27
N ILE A 34 -3.95 6.06 -25.28
CA ILE A 34 -2.69 6.19 -24.55
C ILE A 34 -1.64 6.75 -25.50
N ASN A 35 -1.24 8.01 -25.31
CA ASN A 35 -0.16 8.65 -26.09
C ASN A 35 1.22 8.39 -25.47
N SER A 36 1.26 8.15 -24.17
CA SER A 36 2.44 7.76 -23.41
C SER A 36 1.98 7.15 -22.08
N GLY A 37 2.80 6.30 -21.48
CA GLY A 37 2.47 5.70 -20.19
C GLY A 37 3.50 4.70 -19.73
N THR A 38 3.47 4.39 -18.45
CA THR A 38 4.30 3.34 -17.87
C THR A 38 3.59 1.99 -18.00
N ASN A 39 4.28 1.00 -18.54
CA ASN A 39 3.91 -0.39 -18.52
C ASN A 39 4.06 -0.94 -17.09
N LEU A 40 3.04 -0.67 -16.27
CA LEU A 40 2.95 -1.18 -14.89
C LEU A 40 3.05 -2.70 -14.83
N GLY A 41 2.55 -3.41 -15.84
CA GLY A 41 2.72 -4.86 -15.93
C GLY A 41 4.19 -5.24 -15.95
N LYS A 42 4.98 -4.60 -16.81
CA LYS A 42 6.44 -4.81 -16.89
C LYS A 42 7.14 -4.40 -15.59
N VAL A 43 6.78 -3.25 -15.00
CA VAL A 43 7.32 -2.81 -13.70
C VAL A 43 7.07 -3.85 -12.61
N LEU A 44 5.85 -4.41 -12.56
CA LEU A 44 5.50 -5.39 -11.55
C LEU A 44 6.16 -6.73 -11.85
N TYR A 45 6.04 -7.26 -13.06
CA TYR A 45 6.42 -8.64 -13.36
C TYR A 45 7.89 -8.87 -13.72
N GLU A 46 8.69 -7.83 -13.96
CA GLU A 46 10.11 -8.03 -14.32
C GLU A 46 10.95 -8.55 -13.15
N ASP A 47 10.66 -8.08 -11.93
CA ASP A 47 11.38 -8.50 -10.70
C ASP A 47 10.43 -9.13 -9.66
N PHE A 48 9.20 -9.50 -10.04
CA PHE A 48 8.25 -10.12 -9.12
C PHE A 48 8.41 -11.64 -9.10
N GLU A 49 8.91 -12.11 -7.97
CA GLU A 49 8.99 -13.53 -7.65
C GLU A 49 8.12 -13.84 -6.44
N PHE A 50 7.40 -14.96 -6.48
CA PHE A 50 6.79 -15.54 -5.29
C PHE A 50 7.90 -16.24 -4.49
N ALA A 51 8.66 -15.45 -3.73
CA ALA A 51 9.74 -15.96 -2.90
C ALA A 51 9.20 -16.75 -1.69
N ASP A 52 9.94 -17.80 -1.31
CA ASP A 52 9.65 -18.59 -0.11
C ASP A 52 9.92 -17.73 1.14
N SER A 53 8.92 -17.60 2.00
CA SER A 53 9.03 -16.81 3.23
C SER A 53 10.07 -17.38 4.19
N ASP A 54 10.31 -18.69 4.20
CA ASP A 54 11.34 -19.31 5.05
C ASP A 54 12.75 -18.81 4.71
N SER A 55 12.96 -18.39 3.46
CA SER A 55 14.24 -17.90 2.94
C SER A 55 14.38 -16.37 2.94
N SER A 56 13.30 -15.63 3.24
CA SER A 56 13.25 -14.17 3.11
C SER A 56 12.83 -13.48 4.41
N PRO A 57 13.79 -12.90 5.17
CA PRO A 57 13.49 -12.17 6.40
C PRO A 57 12.51 -11.01 6.20
N GLY A 58 12.55 -10.35 5.04
CA GLY A 58 11.63 -9.26 4.71
C GLY A 58 10.18 -9.74 4.61
N ILE A 59 9.95 -10.89 3.97
CA ILE A 59 8.62 -11.50 3.87
C ILE A 59 8.15 -11.96 5.26
N GLN A 60 9.02 -12.57 6.06
CA GLN A 60 8.68 -12.97 7.43
C GLN A 60 8.22 -11.78 8.28
N VAL A 61 8.91 -10.63 8.18
CA VAL A 61 8.50 -9.41 8.88
C VAL A 61 7.14 -8.92 8.37
N ALA A 62 6.92 -8.90 7.05
CA ALA A 62 5.63 -8.51 6.49
C ALA A 62 4.49 -9.41 6.98
N ASP A 63 4.71 -10.73 7.04
CA ASP A 63 3.75 -11.71 7.53
C ASP A 63 3.44 -11.52 9.03
N LEU A 64 4.45 -11.23 9.85
CA LEU A 64 4.25 -10.93 11.27
C LEU A 64 3.39 -9.67 11.46
N VAL A 65 3.63 -8.62 10.67
CA VAL A 65 2.83 -7.38 10.72
C VAL A 65 1.40 -7.65 10.26
N ALA A 66 1.22 -8.29 9.10
CA ALA A 66 -0.10 -8.60 8.54
C ALA A 66 -0.91 -9.55 9.44
N GLY A 67 -0.26 -10.61 9.94
CA GLY A 67 -0.83 -11.56 10.88
C GLY A 67 -1.19 -10.92 12.22
N GLY A 68 -0.32 -10.04 12.73
CA GLY A 68 -0.56 -9.26 13.94
C GLY A 68 -1.79 -8.36 13.82
N VAL A 69 -1.89 -7.58 12.74
CA VAL A 69 -3.07 -6.76 12.44
C VAL A 69 -4.33 -7.62 12.35
N ARG A 70 -4.29 -8.72 11.59
CA ARG A 70 -5.44 -9.62 11.43
C ARG A 70 -5.90 -10.20 12.77
N ARG A 71 -4.96 -10.64 13.61
CA ARG A 71 -5.24 -11.20 14.94
C ARG A 71 -5.83 -10.14 15.87
N LEU A 72 -5.31 -8.92 15.83
CA LEU A 72 -5.81 -7.79 16.61
C LEU A 72 -7.26 -7.45 16.24
N LEU A 73 -7.56 -7.29 14.95
CA LEU A 73 -8.90 -6.92 14.49
C LEU A 73 -9.94 -8.02 14.75
N ARG A 74 -9.50 -9.25 15.04
CA ARG A 74 -10.36 -10.39 15.43
C ARG A 74 -10.45 -10.61 16.95
N GLY A 75 -9.86 -9.73 17.75
CA GLY A 75 -9.90 -9.83 19.22
C GLY A 75 -9.01 -10.93 19.80
N GLY A 76 -7.94 -11.31 19.10
CA GLY A 76 -7.05 -12.42 19.51
C GLY A 76 -5.95 -12.05 20.52
N PHE A 77 -6.04 -10.90 21.17
CA PHE A 77 -5.07 -10.43 22.17
C PHE A 77 -5.79 -9.96 23.43
N ASP A 78 -5.19 -10.24 24.59
CA ASP A 78 -5.70 -9.81 25.90
C ASP A 78 -5.55 -8.30 26.12
N GLN A 79 -4.53 -7.70 25.49
CA GLN A 79 -4.19 -6.26 25.56
C GLN A 79 -4.26 -5.61 24.17
N PRO A 80 -5.46 -5.48 23.55
CA PRO A 80 -5.58 -5.04 22.16
C PRO A 80 -5.12 -3.59 21.93
N GLU A 81 -5.27 -2.73 22.95
CA GLU A 81 -4.84 -1.33 22.88
C GLU A 81 -3.32 -1.19 22.76
N ASP A 82 -2.56 -1.92 23.59
CA ASP A 82 -1.10 -1.90 23.56
C ASP A 82 -0.55 -2.44 22.24
N ILE A 83 -1.18 -3.50 21.72
CA ILE A 83 -0.83 -4.07 20.41
C ILE A 83 -1.14 -3.08 19.28
N ALA A 84 -2.27 -2.37 19.33
CA ALA A 84 -2.61 -1.34 18.35
C ALA A 84 -1.56 -0.21 18.34
N THR A 85 -1.12 0.24 19.52
CA THR A 85 -0.07 1.25 19.64
C THR A 85 1.27 0.74 19.09
N ALA A 86 1.67 -0.50 19.41
CA ALA A 86 2.91 -1.09 18.91
C ALA A 86 2.92 -1.24 17.39
N LEU A 87 1.80 -1.71 16.80
CA LEU A 87 1.63 -1.82 15.34
C LEU A 87 1.65 -0.44 14.67
N GLY A 88 1.01 0.57 15.27
CA GLY A 88 1.06 1.95 14.77
C GLY A 88 2.51 2.46 14.64
N ARG A 89 3.35 2.24 15.65
CA ARG A 89 4.75 2.73 15.70
C ARG A 89 5.68 2.18 14.61
N ILE A 90 5.29 1.11 13.93
CA ILE A 90 6.04 0.51 12.83
C ILE A 90 5.40 0.78 11.46
N MET A 91 4.30 1.54 11.41
CA MET A 91 3.64 1.97 10.17
C MET A 91 3.97 3.41 9.83
N LEU A 92 3.80 3.77 8.56
CA LEU A 92 3.91 5.14 8.08
C LEU A 92 2.54 5.83 8.10
N GLN A 93 2.57 7.11 8.46
CA GLN A 93 1.41 8.00 8.39
C GLN A 93 1.04 8.21 6.93
N ARG A 94 -0.25 8.05 6.61
CA ARG A 94 -0.75 8.39 5.28
C ARG A 94 -1.01 9.90 5.16
N GLU A 95 -1.06 10.38 3.92
CA GLU A 95 -1.42 11.76 3.62
C GLU A 95 -2.71 12.19 4.34
N HIS A 96 -2.78 13.47 4.71
CA HIS A 96 -3.93 14.06 5.40
C HIS A 96 -4.33 13.36 6.70
N ASN A 97 -3.39 12.72 7.40
CA ASN A 97 -3.66 11.94 8.62
C ASN A 97 -4.65 10.77 8.40
N ALA A 98 -4.75 10.24 7.18
CA ALA A 98 -5.62 9.11 6.92
C ALA A 98 -5.17 7.86 7.72
N PRO A 99 -6.09 6.96 8.10
CA PRO A 99 -5.74 5.75 8.83
C PRO A 99 -4.73 4.87 8.06
N PRO A 100 -3.70 4.30 8.71
CA PRO A 100 -2.64 3.53 8.05
C PRO A 100 -3.17 2.23 7.41
N ILE A 101 -4.32 1.75 7.87
CA ILE A 101 -5.00 0.56 7.33
C ILE A 101 -6.27 1.01 6.63
N SER A 102 -6.40 0.64 5.36
CA SER A 102 -7.64 0.82 4.59
C SER A 102 -8.50 -0.44 4.71
N LEU A 103 -9.77 -0.26 5.07
CA LEU A 103 -10.75 -1.35 5.05
C LEU A 103 -11.58 -1.27 3.77
N VAL A 104 -11.75 -2.41 3.10
CA VAL A 104 -12.54 -2.53 1.87
C VAL A 104 -13.81 -3.32 2.20
N SER A 105 -14.96 -2.80 1.79
CA SER A 105 -16.25 -3.49 1.84
C SER A 105 -16.70 -3.79 0.41
N LEU A 106 -17.38 -4.93 0.22
CA LEU A 106 -18.07 -5.24 -1.03
C LEU A 106 -19.46 -4.57 -1.11
N ASP A 107 -19.91 -3.95 -0.01
CA ASP A 107 -21.14 -3.17 0.02
C ASP A 107 -20.89 -1.69 -0.29
N GLN A 108 -21.91 -0.99 -0.80
CA GLN A 108 -21.90 0.45 -1.04
C GLN A 108 -21.77 1.25 0.27
N THR A 109 -22.14 0.65 1.40
CA THR A 109 -22.01 1.25 2.73
C THR A 109 -21.15 0.39 3.66
N GLY A 110 -19.88 0.75 3.84
CA GLY A 110 -19.01 0.08 4.81
C GLY A 110 -19.20 0.63 6.23
N ARG A 111 -19.68 -0.18 7.18
CA ARG A 111 -19.70 0.19 8.61
C ARG A 111 -18.68 -0.60 9.41
N VAL A 112 -17.80 0.11 10.10
CA VAL A 112 -16.84 -0.47 11.05
C VAL A 112 -17.43 -0.42 12.46
N VAL A 113 -17.42 -1.54 13.18
CA VAL A 113 -17.89 -1.59 14.58
C VAL A 113 -16.99 -0.75 15.49
N GLN A 114 -17.57 -0.12 16.53
CA GLN A 114 -16.86 0.83 17.39
C GLN A 114 -15.56 0.31 18.02
N PRO A 115 -15.48 -0.93 18.54
CA PRO A 115 -14.23 -1.44 19.10
C PRO A 115 -13.09 -1.45 18.07
N VAL A 116 -13.38 -1.91 16.85
CA VAL A 116 -12.41 -1.96 15.75
C VAL A 116 -12.03 -0.55 15.28
N SER A 117 -13.02 0.35 15.18
CA SER A 117 -12.76 1.75 14.79
C SER A 117 -11.83 2.47 15.78
N ARG A 118 -11.91 2.12 17.07
CA ARG A 118 -11.01 2.66 18.10
C ARG A 118 -9.58 2.17 17.89
N LEU A 119 -9.38 0.87 17.67
CA LEU A 119 -8.05 0.29 17.43
C LEU A 119 -7.38 0.87 16.18
N LEU A 120 -8.14 1.09 15.10
CA LEU A 120 -7.64 1.73 13.87
C LEU A 120 -7.19 3.17 14.11
N ARG A 121 -7.97 3.93 14.88
CA ARG A 121 -7.59 5.30 15.28
C ARG A 121 -6.35 5.32 16.15
N MET A 122 -6.21 4.37 17.07
CA MET A 122 -5.01 4.23 17.90
C MET A 122 -3.78 3.91 17.04
N MET A 123 -3.87 2.94 16.11
CA MET A 123 -2.78 2.68 15.17
C MET A 123 -2.38 3.95 14.40
N GLY A 124 -3.36 4.70 13.87
CA GLY A 124 -3.12 5.96 13.17
C GLY A 124 -2.46 7.05 14.00
N ALA A 125 -2.82 7.18 15.28
CA ALA A 125 -2.22 8.18 16.17
C ALA A 125 -0.73 7.91 16.48
N TYR A 126 -0.27 6.67 16.33
CA TYR A 126 1.09 6.25 16.64
C TYR A 126 1.95 5.97 15.39
N THR A 127 1.45 6.25 14.18
CA THR A 127 2.24 6.11 12.95
C THR A 127 3.45 7.03 12.92
N ARG A 128 4.51 6.60 12.25
CA ARG A 128 5.68 7.46 11.97
C ARG A 128 5.33 8.45 10.87
N PRO A 129 5.65 9.75 11.03
CA PRO A 129 5.41 10.74 9.98
C PRO A 129 6.24 10.39 8.73
N MET A 130 5.58 10.37 7.57
CA MET A 130 6.25 10.02 6.32
C MET A 130 7.13 11.17 5.81
N LEU A 131 6.70 12.44 5.94
CA LEU A 131 7.49 13.66 5.70
C LEU A 131 6.86 14.85 6.46
N LEU A 132 7.67 15.65 7.17
CA LEU A 132 7.32 17.02 7.59
C LEU A 132 7.62 17.95 6.41
N GLY A 133 6.70 18.03 5.45
CA GLY A 133 6.73 19.07 4.42
C GLY A 133 6.38 20.40 5.06
N ILE A 134 7.34 21.33 5.05
CA ILE A 134 7.19 22.74 5.43
C ILE A 134 5.94 23.29 4.73
N ALA A 135 5.00 23.83 5.52
CA ALA A 135 3.86 24.60 5.03
C ALA A 135 4.31 25.97 4.51
#